data_AF-A0A7D3VZH7-F1
#
_entry.id   AF-A0A7D3VZH7-F1
#
_cell.length_a   1.000
_cell.length_b   1.000
_cell.length_c   1.000
_cell.angle_alpha   90.00
_cell.angle_beta   90.00
_cell.angle_gamma   90.00
#
_symmetry.space_group_name_H-M   'P 1'
#
loop_
_entity.id
_entity.type
_entity.pdbx_description
1 polymer ?
#
loop_
_entity_poly.entity_id
_entity_poly.type
_entity_poly.pdbx_seq_one_letter_code
_entity_poly.pdbx_strand_id
1 'polypeptide(L)'
;MTADTAPAPLAALRAAVRDDPAARGRALLVVRLAIALYLVELLLNLVRPHTGQNDPILSIFQKAPGGGSVGRLLGTPRLVFWTVLAGIVAGALIQAFVLVTRPDERRARALTWATIAAMLGPFGLIPVTVLVEYPAQALACVPGTAFVLWLLHHGQRFSRVPLAMLLVAFGWGALIVFGLGRAASGLAFGTANGFLAKGGKASLTSQIKSQYHVIDLVIVHLAVVNALLVAAGVVLLLVLFRHRVTDAVTGLVLGAAVGLGYNLVESTMFIRLFGSFSAFNGTTGGFEYWVRQSAGLLGGQATFGALLGAGIGVAAQARRPGERRRAALTALAAAIAGTIATEVLSAWLSRLVHDHVDMGGPFDTLVVSPFLWLLPQAPFALVAVLLLVLGTRARAAAARTAVSAETSSGPAITRQEAPFLIDPALRLWTLTGTWRLHGWTGLRALRRLQTAQLDLAAWRWRHLDDAGGPAREEGDALRAKVMRLKTRTGAPAAPPPGQATP
;
A
#
# COMPACT_ATOMS: atom_id res chain seq x y z
N MET A 1 14.42 -1.85 -38.34
CA MET A 1 13.67 -2.50 -37.25
C MET A 1 14.52 -2.49 -35.98
N THR A 2 14.43 -1.43 -35.20
CA THR A 2 15.07 -1.32 -33.89
C THR A 2 14.20 -2.04 -32.87
N ALA A 3 14.69 -3.17 -32.35
CA ALA A 3 14.00 -3.90 -31.29
C ALA A 3 13.89 -3.00 -30.06
N ASP A 4 12.66 -2.64 -29.74
CA ASP A 4 12.25 -1.74 -28.68
C ASP A 4 12.65 -2.34 -27.31
N THR A 5 13.83 -1.97 -26.80
CA THR A 5 14.30 -2.38 -25.49
C THR A 5 13.46 -1.67 -24.44
N ALA A 6 12.33 -2.27 -24.07
CA ALA A 6 11.55 -1.82 -22.93
C ALA A 6 12.47 -1.66 -21.71
N PRO A 7 12.34 -0.57 -20.93
CA PRO A 7 13.25 -0.32 -19.81
C PRO A 7 13.24 -1.51 -18.84
N ALA A 8 14.43 -1.91 -18.39
CA ALA A 8 14.68 -3.05 -17.51
C ALA A 8 13.64 -3.28 -16.38
N PRO A 9 13.12 -2.24 -15.67
CA PRO A 9 12.07 -2.44 -14.66
C PRO A 9 10.74 -2.98 -15.21
N LEU A 10 10.32 -2.57 -16.42
CA LEU A 10 9.10 -3.09 -17.06
C LEU A 10 9.27 -4.55 -17.50
N ALA A 11 10.46 -4.92 -18.00
CA ALA A 11 10.79 -6.30 -18.33
C ALA A 11 10.80 -7.20 -17.07
N ALA A 12 11.34 -6.70 -15.95
CA ALA A 12 11.32 -7.41 -14.67
C ALA A 12 9.91 -7.57 -14.10
N LEU A 13 9.04 -6.56 -14.25
CA LEU A 13 7.63 -6.67 -13.87
C LEU A 13 6.89 -7.71 -14.71
N ARG A 14 7.09 -7.69 -16.04
CA ARG A 14 6.49 -8.66 -16.97
C ARG A 14 6.94 -10.08 -16.69
N ALA A 15 8.22 -10.28 -16.38
CA ALA A 15 8.74 -11.60 -16.00
C ALA A 15 8.24 -12.07 -14.62
N ALA A 16 7.87 -11.14 -13.72
CA ALA A 16 7.42 -11.45 -12.37
C ALA A 16 5.92 -11.75 -12.27
N VAL A 17 5.09 -11.38 -13.27
CA VAL A 17 3.67 -11.73 -13.30
C VAL A 17 3.51 -13.00 -14.12
N ARG A 18 3.31 -14.14 -13.45
CA ARG A 18 2.95 -15.38 -14.15
C ARG A 18 1.56 -15.19 -14.73
N ASP A 19 1.42 -15.39 -16.03
CA ASP A 19 0.14 -15.22 -16.72
C ASP A 19 -0.85 -16.31 -16.33
N ASP A 20 -1.62 -16.00 -15.29
CA ASP A 20 -2.67 -16.88 -14.79
C ASP A 20 -4.03 -16.28 -15.22
N PRO A 21 -4.78 -16.91 -16.14
CA PRO A 21 -6.10 -16.45 -16.53
C PRO A 21 -7.07 -16.37 -15.34
N ALA A 22 -6.92 -17.24 -14.34
CA ALA A 22 -7.73 -17.18 -13.13
C ALA A 22 -7.35 -15.97 -12.25
N ALA A 23 -6.09 -15.54 -12.25
CA ALA A 23 -5.67 -14.32 -11.56
C ALA A 23 -6.25 -13.07 -12.23
N ARG A 24 -6.30 -13.03 -13.58
CA ARG A 24 -6.96 -11.95 -14.34
C ARG A 24 -8.46 -11.88 -14.04
N GLY A 25 -9.15 -13.02 -14.04
CA GLY A 25 -10.57 -13.09 -13.70
C GLY A 25 -10.86 -12.58 -12.27
N ARG A 26 -10.02 -12.99 -11.30
CA ARG A 26 -10.12 -12.51 -9.91
C ARG A 26 -9.85 -11.01 -9.78
N ALA A 27 -8.87 -10.48 -10.53
CA ALA A 27 -8.60 -9.05 -10.56
C ALA A 27 -9.80 -8.24 -11.04
N LEU A 28 -10.44 -8.66 -12.14
CA LEU A 28 -11.66 -8.03 -12.64
C LEU A 28 -12.81 -8.12 -11.64
N LEU A 29 -12.95 -9.23 -10.92
CA LEU A 29 -13.95 -9.36 -9.86
C LEU A 29 -13.73 -8.31 -8.75
N VAL A 30 -12.49 -8.14 -8.28
CA VAL A 30 -12.15 -7.13 -7.27
C VAL A 30 -12.51 -5.72 -7.75
N VAL A 31 -12.18 -5.39 -9.00
CA VAL A 31 -12.53 -4.09 -9.60
C VAL A 31 -14.04 -3.89 -9.68
N ARG A 32 -14.79 -4.91 -10.11
CA ARG A 32 -16.25 -4.85 -10.19
C ARG A 32 -16.89 -4.65 -8.81
N LEU A 33 -16.37 -5.31 -7.78
CA LEU A 33 -16.84 -5.12 -6.40
C LEU A 33 -16.56 -3.69 -5.89
N ALA A 34 -15.40 -3.12 -6.22
CA ALA A 34 -15.09 -1.73 -5.88
C ALA A 34 -16.03 -0.72 -6.58
N ILE A 35 -16.36 -0.96 -7.86
CA ILE A 35 -17.35 -0.16 -8.59
C ILE A 35 -18.76 -0.36 -8.02
N ALA A 36 -19.14 -1.61 -7.70
CA ALA A 36 -20.44 -1.90 -7.11
C ALA A 36 -20.63 -1.16 -5.78
N LEU A 37 -19.59 -1.10 -4.94
CA LEU A 37 -19.61 -0.31 -3.70
C LEU A 37 -19.89 1.18 -3.98
N TYR A 38 -19.20 1.77 -4.96
CA TYR A 38 -19.45 3.16 -5.36
C TYR A 38 -20.88 3.38 -5.90
N LEU A 39 -21.39 2.44 -6.71
CA LEU A 39 -22.74 2.53 -7.25
C LEU A 39 -23.82 2.40 -6.17
N VAL A 40 -23.59 1.58 -5.14
CA VAL A 40 -24.49 1.50 -3.98
C VAL A 40 -24.55 2.85 -3.27
N GLU A 41 -23.41 3.50 -3.02
CA GLU A 41 -23.38 4.85 -2.43
C GLU A 41 -24.09 5.89 -3.30
N LEU A 42 -23.94 5.78 -4.63
CA LEU A 42 -24.64 6.64 -5.57
C LEU A 42 -26.15 6.46 -5.49
N LEU A 43 -26.63 5.20 -5.43
CA LEU A 43 -28.06 4.89 -5.28
C LEU A 43 -28.61 5.40 -3.95
N LEU A 44 -27.88 5.21 -2.85
CA LEU A 44 -28.27 5.75 -1.54
C LEU A 44 -28.36 7.28 -1.56
N ASN A 45 -27.43 7.94 -2.26
CA ASN A 45 -27.46 9.40 -2.43
C ASN A 45 -28.65 9.87 -3.26
N LEU A 46 -29.07 9.12 -4.29
CA LEU A 46 -30.26 9.45 -5.09
C LEU A 46 -31.57 9.39 -4.30
N VAL A 47 -31.65 8.51 -3.30
CA VAL A 47 -32.85 8.30 -2.48
C VAL A 47 -32.87 9.21 -1.24
N ARG A 48 -31.84 10.04 -1.04
CA ARG A 48 -31.76 10.91 0.14
C ARG A 48 -32.88 11.97 0.15
N PRO A 49 -33.38 12.38 1.32
CA PRO A 49 -34.29 13.52 1.43
C PRO A 49 -33.58 14.82 1.00
N HIS A 50 -34.29 15.66 0.25
CA HIS A 50 -33.80 16.97 -0.17
C HIS A 50 -34.04 17.97 0.96
N THR A 51 -32.97 18.62 1.42
CA THR A 51 -33.02 19.49 2.61
C THR A 51 -33.38 20.94 2.30
N GLY A 52 -33.28 21.35 1.03
CA GLY A 52 -33.62 22.69 0.57
C GLY A 52 -34.25 22.70 -0.83
N GLN A 53 -34.92 23.79 -1.18
CA GLN A 53 -35.62 23.93 -2.48
C GLN A 53 -34.68 23.83 -3.69
N ASN A 54 -33.39 24.15 -3.52
CA ASN A 54 -32.37 24.11 -4.58
C ASN A 54 -31.33 23.01 -4.34
N ASP A 55 -31.64 22.01 -3.51
CA ASP A 55 -30.75 20.85 -3.30
C ASP A 55 -30.76 20.00 -4.59
N PRO A 56 -29.61 19.75 -5.24
CA PRO A 56 -29.58 18.95 -6.45
C PRO A 56 -29.84 17.47 -6.15
N ILE A 57 -30.28 16.75 -7.19
CA ILE A 57 -30.56 15.31 -7.16
C ILE A 57 -29.38 14.51 -6.56
N LEU A 58 -28.14 14.89 -6.89
CA LEU A 58 -26.94 14.31 -6.29
C LEU A 58 -26.16 15.35 -5.51
N SER A 59 -25.69 14.98 -4.32
CA SER A 59 -24.92 15.87 -3.43
C SER A 59 -23.65 16.41 -4.08
N ILE A 60 -23.04 15.63 -4.98
CA ILE A 60 -21.87 16.03 -5.77
C ILE A 60 -22.12 17.28 -6.61
N PHE A 61 -23.37 17.54 -7.00
CA PHE A 61 -23.73 18.73 -7.79
C PHE A 61 -24.06 19.95 -6.94
N GLN A 62 -23.98 19.86 -5.62
CA GLN A 62 -24.20 21.02 -4.75
C GLN A 62 -23.14 22.08 -5.06
N LYS A 63 -23.57 23.30 -5.36
CA LYS A 63 -22.65 24.42 -5.62
C LYS A 63 -22.09 24.89 -4.29
N ALA A 64 -20.78 24.76 -4.12
CA ALA A 64 -20.10 25.37 -2.99
C ALA A 64 -20.13 26.89 -3.13
N PRO A 65 -20.41 27.64 -2.04
CA PRO A 65 -20.28 29.09 -2.05
C PRO A 65 -18.79 29.45 -2.07
N GLY A 66 -18.24 29.79 -3.24
CA GLY A 66 -16.88 30.34 -3.35
C GLY A 66 -16.17 30.08 -4.68
N GLY A 67 -15.47 31.09 -5.19
CA GLY A 67 -14.45 30.96 -6.25
C GLY A 67 -13.06 30.63 -5.67
N GLY A 68 -12.11 30.23 -6.52
CA GLY A 68 -10.70 30.01 -6.13
C GLY A 68 -10.26 28.53 -6.03
N SER A 69 -9.16 28.25 -5.32
CA SER A 69 -8.60 26.89 -5.18
C SER A 69 -9.54 25.94 -4.44
N VAL A 70 -10.26 26.44 -3.43
CA VAL A 70 -11.28 25.66 -2.70
C VAL A 70 -12.44 25.29 -3.64
N GLY A 71 -12.88 26.22 -4.49
CA GLY A 71 -13.90 25.94 -5.52
C GLY A 71 -13.46 24.88 -6.53
N ARG A 72 -12.17 24.84 -6.91
CA ARG A 72 -11.62 23.78 -7.78
C ARG A 72 -11.63 22.42 -7.10
N LEU A 73 -11.15 22.34 -5.86
CA LEU A 73 -11.16 21.10 -5.08
C LEU A 73 -12.58 20.56 -4.85
N LEU A 74 -13.57 21.47 -4.71
CA LEU A 74 -15.00 21.12 -4.60
C LEU A 74 -15.67 20.83 -5.96
N GLY A 75 -15.05 21.23 -7.08
CA GLY A 75 -15.47 20.86 -8.43
C GLY A 75 -14.99 19.48 -8.86
N THR A 76 -13.86 19.01 -8.31
CA THR A 76 -13.26 17.70 -8.60
C THR A 76 -14.23 16.51 -8.47
N PRO A 77 -15.11 16.42 -7.45
CA PRO A 77 -16.08 15.33 -7.35
C PRO A 77 -17.01 15.19 -8.57
N ARG A 78 -17.38 16.30 -9.23
CA ARG A 78 -18.24 16.28 -10.42
C ARG A 78 -17.51 15.71 -11.63
N LEU A 79 -16.26 16.14 -11.83
CA LEU A 79 -15.42 15.61 -12.90
C LEU A 79 -15.18 14.11 -12.69
N VAL A 80 -14.90 13.70 -11.45
CA VAL A 80 -14.71 12.29 -11.08
C VAL A 80 -15.98 11.50 -11.35
N PHE A 81 -17.15 12.00 -10.98
CA PHE A 81 -18.42 11.33 -11.26
C PHE A 81 -18.60 11.04 -12.76
N TRP A 82 -18.46 12.05 -13.63
CA TRP A 82 -18.65 11.86 -15.06
C TRP A 82 -17.58 10.95 -15.70
N THR A 83 -16.34 11.05 -15.24
CA THR A 83 -15.25 10.20 -15.72
C THR A 83 -15.39 8.76 -15.23
N VAL A 84 -15.91 8.52 -14.01
CA VAL A 84 -16.27 7.18 -13.52
C VAL A 84 -17.37 6.58 -14.39
N LEU A 85 -18.43 7.33 -14.69
CA LEU A 85 -19.52 6.83 -15.55
C LEU A 85 -19.00 6.46 -16.95
N ALA A 86 -18.20 7.34 -17.56
CA ALA A 86 -17.53 7.06 -18.83
C ALA A 86 -16.61 5.83 -18.75
N GLY A 87 -15.87 5.70 -17.65
CA GLY A 87 -14.99 4.56 -17.37
C GLY A 87 -15.72 3.22 -17.23
N ILE A 88 -16.90 3.21 -16.60
CA ILE A 88 -17.77 2.04 -16.49
C ILE A 88 -18.28 1.63 -17.87
N VAL A 89 -18.77 2.58 -18.67
CA VAL A 89 -19.24 2.33 -20.04
C VAL A 89 -18.11 1.78 -20.92
N ALA A 90 -16.94 2.43 -20.91
CA ALA A 90 -15.77 1.98 -21.65
C ALA A 90 -15.32 0.57 -21.21
N GLY A 91 -15.28 0.31 -19.90
CA GLY A 91 -14.94 -1.01 -19.36
C GLY A 91 -15.92 -2.10 -19.80
N ALA A 92 -17.22 -1.82 -19.79
CA ALA A 92 -18.25 -2.75 -20.27
C ALA A 92 -18.11 -3.03 -21.78
N LEU A 93 -17.87 -1.99 -22.60
CA LEU A 93 -17.66 -2.13 -24.04
C LEU A 93 -16.40 -2.96 -24.36
N ILE A 94 -15.30 -2.73 -23.63
CA ILE A 94 -14.07 -3.53 -23.78
C ILE A 94 -14.34 -5.01 -23.43
N GLN A 95 -15.10 -5.28 -22.36
CA GLN A 95 -15.43 -6.66 -21.98
C GLN A 95 -16.36 -7.33 -22.99
N ALA A 96 -17.37 -6.62 -23.50
CA ALA A 96 -18.23 -7.11 -24.57
C ALA A 96 -17.41 -7.44 -25.83
N PHE A 97 -16.46 -6.57 -26.20
CA PHE A 97 -15.55 -6.80 -27.32
C PHE A 97 -14.69 -8.05 -27.12
N VAL A 98 -14.13 -8.26 -25.92
CA VAL A 98 -13.36 -9.48 -25.59
C VAL A 98 -14.22 -10.74 -25.72
N LEU A 99 -15.48 -10.69 -25.28
CA LEU A 99 -16.40 -11.83 -25.36
C LEU A 99 -16.76 -12.18 -26.81
N VAL A 100 -16.97 -11.17 -27.67
CA VAL A 100 -17.34 -11.36 -29.08
C VAL A 100 -16.15 -11.80 -29.92
N THR A 101 -14.99 -11.14 -29.79
CA THR A 101 -13.85 -11.37 -30.68
C THR A 101 -12.93 -12.51 -30.26
N ARG A 102 -13.06 -13.01 -29.02
CA ARG A 102 -12.20 -14.06 -28.44
C ARG A 102 -10.71 -13.85 -28.76
N PRO A 103 -10.15 -12.68 -28.42
CA PRO A 103 -8.84 -12.29 -28.88
C PRO A 103 -7.74 -13.19 -28.31
N ASP A 104 -6.63 -13.31 -29.04
CA ASP A 104 -5.43 -14.02 -28.57
C ASP A 104 -5.01 -13.59 -27.17
N GLU A 105 -4.33 -14.48 -26.44
CA GLU A 105 -4.07 -14.32 -25.01
C GLU A 105 -3.37 -13.00 -24.66
N ARG A 106 -2.42 -12.56 -25.49
CA ARG A 106 -1.70 -11.28 -25.33
C ARG A 106 -2.64 -10.09 -25.44
N ARG A 107 -3.58 -10.12 -26.38
CA ARG A 107 -4.57 -9.07 -26.59
C ARG A 107 -5.64 -9.10 -25.50
N ALA A 108 -6.12 -10.27 -25.10
CA ALA A 108 -7.03 -10.43 -23.95
C ALA A 108 -6.43 -9.84 -22.66
N ARG A 109 -5.11 -9.99 -22.46
CA ARG A 109 -4.38 -9.39 -21.34
C ARG A 109 -4.34 -7.87 -21.41
N ALA A 110 -3.99 -7.31 -22.56
CA ALA A 110 -3.99 -5.86 -22.76
C ALA A 110 -5.38 -5.27 -22.50
N LEU A 111 -6.43 -5.91 -23.01
CA LEU A 111 -7.82 -5.49 -22.83
C LEU A 111 -8.29 -5.63 -21.37
N THR A 112 -7.80 -6.64 -20.64
CA THR A 112 -8.07 -6.77 -19.19
C THR A 112 -7.50 -5.58 -18.42
N TRP A 113 -6.23 -5.24 -18.66
CA TRP A 113 -5.60 -4.09 -17.99
C TRP A 113 -6.22 -2.76 -18.42
N ALA A 114 -6.59 -2.62 -19.70
CA ALA A 114 -7.33 -1.46 -20.18
C ALA A 114 -8.69 -1.33 -19.48
N THR A 115 -9.38 -2.44 -19.24
CA THR A 115 -10.64 -2.44 -18.48
C THR A 115 -10.43 -1.99 -17.03
N ILE A 116 -9.42 -2.53 -16.35
CA ILE A 116 -9.07 -2.14 -14.97
C ILE A 116 -8.74 -0.65 -14.91
N ALA A 117 -7.93 -0.15 -15.85
CA ALA A 117 -7.55 1.25 -15.93
C ALA A 117 -8.75 2.15 -16.24
N ALA A 118 -9.65 1.75 -17.14
CA ALA A 118 -10.87 2.51 -17.45
C ALA A 118 -11.81 2.60 -16.25
N MET A 119 -12.00 1.50 -15.51
CA MET A 119 -12.93 1.47 -14.37
C MET A 119 -12.36 2.17 -13.13
N LEU A 120 -11.07 1.97 -12.80
CA LEU A 120 -10.47 2.52 -11.58
C LEU A 120 -9.71 3.84 -11.78
N GLY A 121 -9.20 4.10 -12.97
CA GLY A 121 -8.42 5.29 -13.30
C GLY A 121 -9.10 6.62 -12.93
N PRO A 122 -10.42 6.79 -13.15
CA PRO A 122 -11.13 8.01 -12.78
C PRO A 122 -11.02 8.39 -11.29
N PHE A 123 -10.95 7.41 -10.38
CA PHE A 123 -10.77 7.70 -8.95
C PHE A 123 -9.40 8.29 -8.64
N GLY A 124 -8.39 7.99 -9.47
CA GLY A 124 -7.06 8.58 -9.38
C GLY A 124 -7.02 10.09 -9.66
N LEU A 125 -8.07 10.68 -10.25
CA LEU A 125 -8.12 12.11 -10.52
C LEU A 125 -8.12 12.96 -9.23
N ILE A 126 -8.79 12.50 -8.16
CA ILE A 126 -8.80 13.21 -6.87
C ILE A 126 -7.38 13.33 -6.29
N PRO A 127 -6.64 12.23 -6.04
CA PRO A 127 -5.29 12.31 -5.50
C PRO A 127 -4.32 13.02 -6.44
N VAL A 128 -4.42 12.82 -7.76
CA VAL A 128 -3.58 13.55 -8.72
C VAL A 128 -3.83 15.05 -8.64
N THR A 129 -5.09 15.48 -8.52
CA THR A 129 -5.42 16.91 -8.34
C THR A 129 -4.80 17.46 -7.07
N VAL A 130 -4.90 16.74 -5.94
CA VAL A 130 -4.26 17.14 -4.67
C VAL A 130 -2.75 17.30 -4.83
N LEU A 131 -2.07 16.33 -5.46
CA LEU A 131 -0.62 16.36 -5.63
C LEU A 131 -0.16 17.45 -6.60
N VAL A 132 -0.92 17.72 -7.66
CA VAL A 132 -0.63 18.77 -8.66
C VAL A 132 -0.93 20.17 -8.12
N GLU A 133 -2.00 20.34 -7.35
CA GLU A 133 -2.34 21.62 -6.74
C GLU A 133 -1.37 21.99 -5.60
N TYR A 134 -0.81 21.00 -4.89
CA TYR A 134 0.03 21.20 -3.70
C TYR A 134 1.40 20.51 -3.81
N PRO A 135 2.20 20.83 -4.84
CA PRO A 135 3.44 20.11 -5.14
C PRO A 135 4.51 20.30 -4.05
N ALA A 136 4.56 21.47 -3.40
CA ALA A 136 5.52 21.74 -2.34
C ALA A 136 5.26 20.86 -1.10
N GLN A 137 3.99 20.73 -0.70
CA GLN A 137 3.58 19.86 0.41
C GLN A 137 3.82 18.39 0.06
N ALA A 138 3.50 17.99 -1.18
CA ALA A 138 3.78 16.63 -1.66
C ALA A 138 5.28 16.33 -1.59
N LEU A 139 6.14 17.22 -2.11
CA LEU A 139 7.60 17.09 -2.08
C LEU A 139 8.13 17.03 -0.65
N ALA A 140 7.57 17.80 0.30
CA ALA A 140 7.95 17.73 1.70
C ALA A 140 7.65 16.37 2.35
N CYS A 141 6.58 15.68 1.92
CA CYS A 141 6.20 14.36 2.43
C CYS A 141 6.99 13.19 1.80
N VAL A 142 7.64 13.41 0.65
CA VAL A 142 8.35 12.36 -0.10
C VAL A 142 9.52 11.74 0.70
N PRO A 143 10.43 12.51 1.34
CA PRO A 143 11.59 11.92 2.02
C PRO A 143 11.21 10.93 3.12
N GLY A 144 10.26 11.30 3.99
CA GLY A 144 9.77 10.42 5.06
C GLY A 144 9.12 9.17 4.49
N THR A 145 8.19 9.35 3.55
CA THR A 145 7.48 8.23 2.90
C THR A 145 8.43 7.28 2.17
N ALA A 146 9.39 7.83 1.41
CA ALA A 146 10.40 7.06 0.68
C ALA A 146 11.34 6.32 1.63
N PHE A 147 11.72 6.94 2.75
CA PHE A 147 12.52 6.30 3.78
C PHE A 147 11.80 5.10 4.40
N VAL A 148 10.50 5.23 4.72
CA VAL A 148 9.72 4.10 5.23
C VAL A 148 9.55 3.00 4.18
N LEU A 149 9.23 3.33 2.92
CA LEU A 149 9.18 2.34 1.84
C LEU A 149 10.53 1.62 1.67
N TRP A 150 11.62 2.36 1.80
CA TRP A 150 12.98 1.82 1.78
C TRP A 150 13.20 0.84 2.95
N LEU A 151 12.78 1.19 4.16
CA LEU A 151 12.82 0.31 5.34
C LEU A 151 11.97 -0.94 5.14
N LEU A 152 10.74 -0.82 4.63
CA LEU A 152 9.86 -1.96 4.35
C LEU A 152 10.48 -2.91 3.31
N HIS A 153 11.10 -2.36 2.26
CA HIS A 153 11.75 -3.15 1.23
C HIS A 153 13.02 -3.84 1.73
N HIS A 154 13.87 -3.13 2.49
CA HIS A 154 15.19 -3.62 2.91
C HIS A 154 15.15 -4.41 4.22
N GLY A 155 14.15 -4.19 5.06
CA GLY A 155 13.92 -4.93 6.30
C GLY A 155 13.63 -6.41 6.06
N GLN A 156 13.10 -6.76 4.88
CA GLN A 156 12.90 -8.13 4.45
C GLN A 156 14.18 -8.71 3.81
N ARG A 157 14.77 -9.71 4.47
CA ARG A 157 16.01 -10.37 4.02
C ARG A 157 15.77 -11.67 3.24
N PHE A 158 14.80 -12.47 3.67
CA PHE A 158 14.39 -13.73 3.04
C PHE A 158 12.98 -13.55 2.45
N SER A 159 12.76 -14.05 1.23
CA SER A 159 11.51 -13.85 0.47
C SER A 159 11.09 -12.38 0.39
N ARG A 160 12.01 -11.52 -0.07
CA ARG A 160 11.76 -10.08 -0.20
C ARG A 160 10.67 -9.79 -1.22
N VAL A 161 9.79 -8.85 -0.89
CA VAL A 161 8.81 -8.30 -1.82
C VAL A 161 9.53 -7.54 -2.95
N PRO A 162 9.29 -7.88 -4.23
CA PRO A 162 9.84 -7.12 -5.35
C PRO A 162 9.48 -5.64 -5.23
N LEU A 163 10.43 -4.74 -5.48
CA LEU A 163 10.20 -3.29 -5.34
C LEU A 163 8.99 -2.84 -6.16
N ALA A 164 8.84 -3.37 -7.37
CA ALA A 164 7.72 -3.01 -8.23
C ALA A 164 6.36 -3.39 -7.61
N MET A 165 6.28 -4.52 -6.91
CA MET A 165 5.07 -4.93 -6.19
C MET A 165 4.78 -3.99 -5.00
N LEU A 166 5.83 -3.56 -4.29
CA LEU A 166 5.72 -2.57 -3.21
C LEU A 166 5.23 -1.21 -3.75
N LEU A 167 5.77 -0.77 -4.89
CA LEU A 167 5.37 0.49 -5.54
C LEU A 167 3.95 0.42 -6.09
N VAL A 168 3.51 -0.73 -6.59
CA VAL A 168 2.10 -0.93 -6.99
C VAL A 168 1.19 -0.92 -5.78
N ALA A 169 1.58 -1.54 -4.66
CA ALA A 169 0.83 -1.46 -3.40
C ALA A 169 0.70 -0.01 -2.91
N PHE A 170 1.81 0.72 -2.91
CA PHE A 170 1.84 2.14 -2.61
C PHE A 170 0.95 2.97 -3.55
N GLY A 171 1.07 2.76 -4.87
CA GLY A 171 0.23 3.43 -5.87
C GLY A 171 -1.26 3.11 -5.71
N TRP A 172 -1.61 1.89 -5.33
CA TRP A 172 -2.99 1.50 -5.01
C TRP A 172 -3.53 2.32 -3.83
N GLY A 173 -2.74 2.49 -2.77
CA GLY A 173 -3.08 3.34 -1.64
C GLY A 173 -3.29 4.80 -2.02
N ALA A 174 -2.32 5.37 -2.72
CA ALA A 174 -2.32 6.77 -3.11
C ALA A 174 -3.42 7.11 -4.11
N LEU A 175 -3.65 6.26 -5.11
CA LEU A 175 -4.58 6.55 -6.20
C LEU A 175 -5.98 6.00 -5.96
N ILE A 176 -6.08 4.75 -5.51
CA ILE A 176 -7.36 4.04 -5.45
C ILE A 176 -7.98 4.16 -4.07
N VAL A 177 -7.27 3.78 -2.99
CA VAL A 177 -7.83 3.85 -1.63
C VAL A 177 -8.22 5.28 -1.29
N PHE A 178 -7.29 6.24 -1.50
CA PHE A 178 -7.60 7.65 -1.24
C PHE A 178 -8.70 8.18 -2.17
N GLY A 179 -8.56 8.00 -3.49
CA GLY A 179 -9.50 8.53 -4.46
C GLY A 179 -10.91 7.97 -4.32
N LEU A 180 -11.06 6.65 -4.35
CA LEU A 180 -12.36 5.98 -4.25
C LEU A 180 -12.95 6.14 -2.84
N GLY A 181 -12.14 6.04 -1.78
CA GLY A 181 -12.59 6.28 -0.41
C GLY A 181 -13.21 7.68 -0.23
N ARG A 182 -12.56 8.70 -0.79
CA ARG A 182 -13.06 10.10 -0.77
C ARG A 182 -14.29 10.29 -1.65
N ALA A 183 -14.32 9.70 -2.85
CA ALA A 183 -15.48 9.79 -3.74
C ALA A 183 -16.74 9.15 -3.11
N ALA A 184 -16.59 7.94 -2.55
CA ALA A 184 -17.68 7.24 -1.85
C ALA A 184 -18.10 7.99 -0.59
N SER A 185 -17.15 8.44 0.23
CA SER A 185 -17.47 9.14 1.49
C SER A 185 -18.04 10.55 1.28
N GLY A 186 -17.74 11.20 0.15
CA GLY A 186 -18.40 12.44 -0.25
C GLY A 186 -19.89 12.25 -0.59
N LEU A 187 -20.23 11.12 -1.24
CA LEU A 187 -21.63 10.73 -1.44
C LEU A 187 -22.28 10.40 -0.09
N ALA A 188 -21.62 9.58 0.73
CA ALA A 188 -22.12 9.22 2.06
C ALA A 188 -22.36 10.45 2.95
N PHE A 189 -21.48 11.46 2.91
CA PHE A 189 -21.68 12.74 3.61
C PHE A 189 -22.98 13.42 3.17
N GLY A 190 -23.21 13.51 1.86
CA GLY A 190 -24.44 14.10 1.32
C GLY A 190 -25.70 13.31 1.69
N THR A 191 -25.61 11.99 1.71
CA THR A 191 -26.69 11.08 2.12
C THR A 191 -27.00 11.24 3.61
N ALA A 192 -25.96 11.15 4.45
CA ALA A 192 -26.06 11.32 5.89
C ALA A 192 -26.65 12.68 6.27
N ASN A 193 -26.17 13.76 5.63
CA ASN A 193 -26.73 15.09 5.83
C ASN A 193 -28.22 15.15 5.43
N GLY A 194 -28.62 14.52 4.31
CA GLY A 194 -30.02 14.48 3.89
C GLY A 194 -30.95 13.80 4.91
N PHE A 195 -30.50 12.71 5.54
CA PHE A 195 -31.31 11.97 6.52
C PHE A 195 -31.24 12.56 7.94
N LEU A 196 -30.12 13.17 8.33
CA LEU A 196 -29.88 13.64 9.71
C LEU A 196 -30.14 15.14 9.89
N ALA A 197 -30.09 15.95 8.83
CA ALA A 197 -30.43 17.36 8.91
C ALA A 197 -31.96 17.51 9.00
N LYS A 198 -32.46 17.75 10.20
CA LYS A 198 -33.84 18.24 10.38
C LYS A 198 -33.88 19.65 9.78
N GLY A 199 -34.76 19.88 8.80
CA GLY A 199 -34.81 21.10 7.98
C GLY A 199 -34.87 22.43 8.75
N GLY A 200 -34.82 23.55 7.99
CA GLY A 200 -34.44 24.93 8.39
C GLY A 200 -35.17 25.67 9.52
N LYS A 201 -35.81 24.99 10.48
CA LYS A 201 -36.29 25.56 11.75
C LYS A 201 -35.45 25.13 12.96
N ALA A 202 -34.32 24.47 12.72
CA ALA A 202 -33.44 23.94 13.75
C ALA A 202 -32.60 25.08 14.37
N SER A 203 -32.52 25.16 15.70
CA SER A 203 -31.63 26.11 16.39
C SER A 203 -30.17 25.86 15.99
N LEU A 204 -29.31 26.88 16.08
CA LEU A 204 -27.87 26.76 15.77
C LEU A 204 -27.22 25.57 16.50
N THR A 205 -27.54 25.38 17.78
CA THR A 205 -27.06 24.25 18.59
C THR A 205 -27.48 22.89 18.01
N SER A 206 -28.72 22.76 17.55
CA SER A 206 -29.21 21.52 16.94
C SER A 206 -28.58 21.25 15.57
N GLN A 207 -28.27 22.30 14.80
CA GLN A 207 -27.55 22.19 13.54
C GLN A 207 -26.10 21.73 13.78
N ILE A 208 -25.39 22.33 14.74
CA ILE A 208 -24.04 21.92 15.13
C ILE A 208 -24.03 20.44 15.58
N LYS A 209 -24.98 20.04 16.43
CA LYS A 209 -25.10 18.65 16.88
C LYS A 209 -25.35 17.68 15.71
N SER A 210 -26.23 18.03 14.78
CA SER A 210 -26.48 17.23 13.57
C SER A 210 -25.22 17.10 12.71
N GLN A 211 -24.45 18.17 12.53
CA GLN A 211 -23.19 18.12 11.79
C GLN A 211 -22.16 17.19 12.44
N TYR A 212 -22.01 17.20 13.77
CA TYR A 212 -21.14 16.24 14.45
C TYR A 212 -21.57 14.79 14.22
N HIS A 213 -22.87 14.49 14.29
CA HIS A 213 -23.37 13.15 13.99
C HIS A 213 -23.13 12.72 12.53
N VAL A 214 -23.26 13.65 11.58
CA VAL A 214 -22.91 13.39 10.17
C VAL A 214 -21.43 13.08 10.04
N ILE A 215 -20.56 13.86 10.68
CA ILE A 215 -19.10 13.66 10.66
C ILE A 215 -18.74 12.30 11.26
N ASP A 216 -19.30 11.94 12.43
CA ASP A 216 -19.05 10.65 13.07
C ASP A 216 -19.43 9.47 12.16
N LEU A 217 -20.61 9.54 11.52
CA LEU A 217 -21.05 8.53 10.57
C LEU A 217 -20.12 8.43 9.35
N VAL A 218 -19.67 9.58 8.84
CA VAL A 218 -18.76 9.64 7.69
C VAL A 218 -17.36 9.11 8.06
N ILE A 219 -16.88 9.31 9.28
CA ILE A 219 -15.64 8.72 9.78
C ILE A 219 -15.77 7.19 9.79
N VAL A 220 -16.87 6.65 10.33
CA VAL A 220 -17.12 5.20 10.33
C VAL A 220 -17.20 4.66 8.90
N HIS A 221 -17.95 5.33 8.03
CA HIS A 221 -18.06 4.95 6.62
C HIS A 221 -16.70 4.95 5.92
N LEU A 222 -15.91 6.02 6.07
CA LEU A 222 -14.59 6.14 5.47
C LEU A 222 -13.65 5.05 5.99
N ALA A 223 -13.68 4.75 7.30
CA ALA A 223 -12.90 3.67 7.90
C ALA A 223 -13.23 2.30 7.29
N VAL A 224 -14.52 1.99 7.11
CA VAL A 224 -14.99 0.74 6.50
C VAL A 224 -14.56 0.67 5.04
N VAL A 225 -14.85 1.71 4.25
CA VAL A 225 -14.51 1.73 2.82
C VAL A 225 -13.01 1.63 2.61
N ASN A 226 -12.21 2.43 3.32
CA ASN A 226 -10.75 2.38 3.20
C ASN A 226 -10.20 1.00 3.55
N ALA A 227 -10.66 0.38 4.65
CA ALA A 227 -10.22 -0.96 5.03
C ALA A 227 -10.58 -2.01 3.96
N LEU A 228 -11.78 -1.95 3.38
CA LEU A 228 -12.17 -2.85 2.28
C LEU A 228 -11.30 -2.64 1.03
N LEU A 229 -10.99 -1.39 0.67
CA LEU A 229 -10.14 -1.07 -0.48
C LEU A 229 -8.67 -1.46 -0.27
N VAL A 230 -8.16 -1.33 0.95
CA VAL A 230 -6.83 -1.84 1.32
C VAL A 230 -6.82 -3.37 1.20
N ALA A 231 -7.84 -4.05 1.75
CA ALA A 231 -7.96 -5.50 1.63
C ALA A 231 -8.01 -5.94 0.17
N ALA A 232 -8.79 -5.25 -0.66
CA ALA A 232 -8.88 -5.49 -2.10
C ALA A 232 -7.52 -5.38 -2.79
N GLY A 233 -6.75 -4.33 -2.51
CA GLY A 233 -5.41 -4.13 -3.07
C GLY A 233 -4.42 -5.22 -2.65
N VAL A 234 -4.40 -5.57 -1.37
CA VAL A 234 -3.56 -6.66 -0.86
C VAL A 234 -3.96 -7.98 -1.51
N VAL A 235 -5.24 -8.37 -1.47
CA VAL A 235 -5.72 -9.61 -2.08
C VAL A 235 -5.40 -9.68 -3.57
N LEU A 236 -5.59 -8.58 -4.30
CA LEU A 236 -5.24 -8.50 -5.72
C LEU A 236 -3.76 -8.82 -5.95
N LEU A 237 -2.88 -8.18 -5.19
CA LEU A 237 -1.44 -8.41 -5.28
C LEU A 237 -1.05 -9.83 -4.84
N LEU A 238 -1.68 -10.38 -3.80
CA LEU A 238 -1.48 -11.77 -3.36
C LEU A 238 -1.88 -12.76 -4.45
N VAL A 239 -2.98 -12.52 -5.16
CA VAL A 239 -3.47 -13.38 -6.23
C VAL A 239 -2.54 -13.28 -7.45
N LEU A 240 -2.17 -12.07 -7.87
CA LEU A 240 -1.30 -11.85 -9.03
C LEU A 240 0.12 -12.37 -8.79
N PHE A 241 0.62 -12.27 -7.56
CA PHE A 241 1.98 -12.68 -7.19
C PHE A 241 1.99 -13.87 -6.22
N ARG A 242 1.03 -14.80 -6.33
CA ARG A 242 0.87 -15.94 -5.40
C ARG A 242 2.14 -16.76 -5.17
N HIS A 243 3.01 -16.81 -6.17
CA HIS A 243 4.28 -17.55 -6.12
C HIS A 243 5.39 -16.80 -5.34
N ARG A 244 5.27 -15.48 -5.18
CA ARG A 244 6.21 -14.65 -4.42
C ARG A 244 5.76 -14.38 -3.00
N VAL A 245 4.46 -14.41 -2.76
CA VAL A 245 3.89 -14.05 -1.46
C VAL A 245 3.47 -15.28 -0.68
N THR A 246 4.07 -15.47 0.48
CA THR A 246 3.90 -16.71 1.22
C THR A 246 3.36 -16.54 2.62
N ASP A 247 3.39 -15.35 3.23
CA ASP A 247 3.16 -15.24 4.69
C ASP A 247 2.65 -13.87 5.17
N ALA A 248 2.42 -13.81 6.49
CA ALA A 248 1.99 -12.63 7.23
C ALA A 248 2.93 -11.43 7.05
N VAL A 249 4.25 -11.60 6.96
CA VAL A 249 5.20 -10.48 6.81
C VAL A 249 5.10 -9.83 5.44
N THR A 250 4.88 -10.62 4.38
CA THR A 250 4.64 -10.04 3.07
C THR A 250 3.31 -9.29 3.06
N GLY A 251 2.26 -9.91 3.59
CA GLY A 251 0.96 -9.25 3.73
C GLY A 251 1.08 -7.92 4.48
N LEU A 252 1.81 -7.93 5.60
CA LEU A 252 2.10 -6.75 6.43
C LEU A 252 2.78 -5.64 5.62
N VAL A 253 3.85 -5.98 4.90
CA VAL A 253 4.60 -4.98 4.12
C VAL A 253 3.78 -4.41 2.96
N LEU A 254 2.98 -5.23 2.28
CA LEU A 254 2.09 -4.75 1.23
C LEU A 254 1.01 -3.83 1.80
N GLY A 255 0.36 -4.26 2.88
CA GLY A 255 -0.66 -3.46 3.56
C GLY A 255 -0.12 -2.14 4.09
N ALA A 256 1.07 -2.14 4.68
CA ALA A 256 1.78 -0.94 5.12
C ALA A 256 2.08 -0.01 3.94
N ALA A 257 2.54 -0.54 2.80
CA ALA A 257 2.79 0.25 1.61
C ALA A 257 1.52 0.89 1.05
N VAL A 258 0.39 0.16 1.01
CA VAL A 258 -0.91 0.74 0.66
C VAL A 258 -1.27 1.87 1.62
N GLY A 259 -1.16 1.64 2.93
CA GLY A 259 -1.43 2.67 3.94
C GLY A 259 -0.55 3.92 3.79
N LEU A 260 0.74 3.76 3.49
CA LEU A 260 1.67 4.86 3.22
C LEU A 260 1.30 5.67 1.97
N GLY A 261 0.84 4.99 0.92
CA GLY A 261 0.34 5.66 -0.28
C GLY A 261 -0.84 6.57 0.02
N TYR A 262 -1.80 6.05 0.78
CA TYR A 262 -2.93 6.84 1.26
C TYR A 262 -2.46 8.02 2.14
N ASN A 263 -1.60 7.75 3.13
CA ASN A 263 -1.07 8.75 4.06
C ASN A 263 -0.34 9.89 3.34
N LEU A 264 0.40 9.63 2.26
CA LEU A 264 1.09 10.66 1.48
C LEU A 264 0.11 11.70 0.94
N VAL A 265 -0.93 11.23 0.23
CA VAL A 265 -1.90 12.13 -0.41
C VAL A 265 -2.73 12.83 0.66
N GLU A 266 -3.15 12.09 1.68
CA GLU A 266 -3.94 12.65 2.76
C GLU A 266 -3.18 13.73 3.54
N SER A 267 -1.91 13.50 3.87
CA SER A 267 -1.08 14.49 4.57
C SER A 267 -0.88 15.73 3.71
N THR A 268 -0.63 15.55 2.40
CA THR A 268 -0.52 16.68 1.44
C THR A 268 -1.78 17.55 1.48
N MET A 269 -2.95 16.92 1.45
CA MET A 269 -4.25 17.61 1.51
C MET A 269 -4.44 18.31 2.86
N PHE A 270 -4.19 17.64 3.99
CA PHE A 270 -4.44 18.22 5.32
C PHE A 270 -3.46 19.33 5.69
N ILE A 271 -2.17 19.20 5.36
CA ILE A 271 -1.17 20.26 5.55
C ILE A 271 -1.62 21.54 4.85
N ARG A 272 -2.15 21.42 3.62
CA ARG A 272 -2.67 22.56 2.89
C ARG A 272 -3.98 23.07 3.49
N LEU A 273 -4.94 22.18 3.74
CA LEU A 273 -6.26 22.54 4.24
C LEU A 273 -6.14 23.32 5.55
N PHE A 274 -5.45 22.74 6.54
CA PHE A 274 -5.22 23.43 7.81
C PHE A 274 -4.28 24.61 7.66
N GLY A 275 -3.22 24.50 6.85
CA GLY A 275 -2.35 25.63 6.54
C GLY A 275 -3.10 26.86 5.99
N SER A 276 -4.22 26.68 5.29
CA SER A 276 -5.05 27.79 4.81
C SER A 276 -5.83 28.52 5.92
N PHE A 277 -6.06 27.84 7.05
CA PHE A 277 -6.65 28.43 8.26
C PHE A 277 -5.61 29.05 9.19
N SER A 278 -4.34 29.15 8.76
CA SER A 278 -3.28 29.65 9.65
C SER A 278 -3.50 31.08 10.14
N ALA A 279 -4.24 31.89 9.37
CA ALA A 279 -4.62 33.25 9.77
C ALA A 279 -5.58 33.29 10.98
N PHE A 280 -6.34 32.22 11.22
CA PHE A 280 -7.32 32.13 12.30
C PHE A 280 -6.81 31.30 13.48
N ASN A 281 -5.99 30.28 13.21
CA ASN A 281 -5.62 29.25 14.20
C ASN A 281 -4.10 29.13 14.43
N GLY A 282 -3.26 30.05 13.92
CA GLY A 282 -1.80 29.98 14.04
C GLY A 282 -1.13 29.01 13.05
N THR A 283 0.10 28.56 13.30
CA THR A 283 0.92 27.71 12.39
C THR A 283 0.46 26.25 12.26
N THR A 284 -0.80 26.05 11.88
CA THR A 284 -1.49 24.75 11.81
C THR A 284 -0.94 23.83 10.72
N GLY A 285 -0.47 24.37 9.59
CA GLY A 285 0.11 23.54 8.51
C GLY A 285 1.43 22.86 8.91
N GLY A 286 2.27 23.55 9.69
CA GLY A 286 3.52 22.97 10.22
C GLY A 286 3.25 21.88 11.25
N PHE A 287 2.23 22.07 12.09
CA PHE A 287 1.77 21.06 13.05
C PHE A 287 1.24 19.81 12.34
N GLU A 288 0.40 19.96 11.31
CA GLU A 288 -0.08 18.81 10.52
C GLU A 288 1.05 18.04 9.86
N TYR A 289 2.08 18.73 9.37
CA TYR A 289 3.27 18.07 8.86
C TYR A 289 4.00 17.29 9.96
N TRP A 290 4.23 17.92 11.12
CA TRP A 290 4.89 17.27 12.26
C TRP A 290 4.15 16.01 12.72
N VAL A 291 2.85 16.10 12.95
CA VAL A 291 2.05 14.97 13.45
C VAL A 291 1.94 13.88 12.38
N ARG A 292 1.67 14.20 11.11
CA ARG A 292 1.38 13.18 10.09
C ARG A 292 2.60 12.59 9.40
N GLN A 293 3.67 13.38 9.21
CA GLN A 293 4.85 12.96 8.44
C GLN A 293 6.08 12.65 9.28
N SER A 294 6.15 13.15 10.51
CA SER A 294 7.28 12.91 11.40
C SER A 294 6.92 11.94 12.52
N ALA A 295 6.05 12.35 13.44
CA ALA A 295 5.67 11.54 14.60
C ALA A 295 4.77 10.35 14.20
N GLY A 296 3.85 10.58 13.26
CA GLY A 296 2.75 9.67 12.97
C GLY A 296 2.82 8.93 11.64
N LEU A 297 3.92 9.05 10.90
CA LEU A 297 4.02 8.46 9.55
C LEU A 297 3.81 6.95 9.51
N LEU A 298 4.32 6.24 10.52
CA LEU A 298 4.12 4.80 10.69
C LEU A 298 2.78 4.45 11.35
N GLY A 299 2.11 5.44 11.94
CA GLY A 299 0.79 5.32 12.53
C GLY A 299 -0.34 5.35 11.49
N GLY A 300 -1.58 5.39 12.00
CA GLY A 300 -2.80 5.52 11.24
C GLY A 300 -2.90 4.44 10.17
N GLN A 301 -3.11 4.88 8.92
CA GLN A 301 -3.37 3.98 7.80
C GLN A 301 -2.20 3.05 7.48
N ALA A 302 -0.95 3.45 7.75
CA ALA A 302 0.20 2.58 7.56
C ALA A 302 0.14 1.38 8.52
N THR A 303 -0.12 1.60 9.82
CA THR A 303 -0.26 0.53 10.82
C THR A 303 -1.52 -0.31 10.58
N PHE A 304 -2.67 0.31 10.31
CA PHE A 304 -3.92 -0.44 10.08
C PHE A 304 -3.87 -1.24 8.78
N GLY A 305 -3.27 -0.67 7.74
CA GLY A 305 -2.98 -1.37 6.50
C GLY A 305 -2.04 -2.55 6.75
N ALA A 306 -0.98 -2.37 7.55
CA ALA A 306 -0.05 -3.43 7.93
C ALA A 306 -0.75 -4.60 8.63
N LEU A 307 -1.61 -4.32 9.62
CA LEU A 307 -2.38 -5.35 10.33
C LEU A 307 -3.34 -6.10 9.41
N LEU A 308 -4.09 -5.35 8.61
CA LEU A 308 -5.02 -5.92 7.64
C LEU A 308 -4.30 -6.81 6.64
N GLY A 309 -3.20 -6.32 6.07
CA GLY A 309 -2.36 -7.07 5.16
C GLY A 309 -1.79 -8.33 5.79
N ALA A 310 -1.29 -8.24 7.04
CA ALA A 310 -0.76 -9.38 7.77
C ALA A 310 -1.82 -10.48 7.96
N GLY A 311 -3.03 -10.09 8.39
CA GLY A 311 -4.14 -11.02 8.58
C GLY A 311 -4.61 -11.67 7.28
N ILE A 312 -4.63 -10.93 6.17
CA ILE A 312 -4.88 -11.52 4.84
C ILE A 312 -3.76 -12.49 4.45
N GLY A 313 -2.50 -12.17 4.77
CA GLY A 313 -1.36 -13.07 4.57
C GLY A 313 -1.50 -14.38 5.36
N VAL A 314 -1.91 -14.30 6.64
CA VAL A 314 -2.23 -15.48 7.46
C VAL A 314 -3.41 -16.25 6.88
N ALA A 315 -4.47 -15.54 6.48
CA ALA A 315 -5.65 -16.15 5.87
C ALA A 315 -5.32 -16.91 4.58
N ALA A 316 -4.35 -16.43 3.79
CA ALA A 316 -3.88 -17.10 2.59
C ALA A 316 -3.09 -18.39 2.87
N GLN A 317 -2.47 -18.52 4.05
CA GLN A 317 -1.76 -19.72 4.49
C GLN A 317 -2.64 -20.76 5.18
N ALA A 318 -3.76 -20.32 5.76
CA ALA A 318 -4.64 -21.19 6.54
C ALA A 318 -5.23 -22.31 5.67
N ARG A 319 -5.06 -23.56 6.11
CA ARG A 319 -5.58 -24.75 5.40
C ARG A 319 -7.10 -24.88 5.54
N ARG A 320 -7.66 -24.46 6.67
CA ARG A 320 -9.09 -24.58 6.96
C ARG A 320 -9.84 -23.30 6.56
N PRO A 321 -11.01 -23.41 5.89
CA PRO A 321 -11.78 -22.24 5.46
C PRO A 321 -12.26 -21.38 6.64
N GLY A 322 -12.58 -22.00 7.78
CA GLY A 322 -12.97 -21.28 8.99
C GLY A 322 -11.85 -20.41 9.57
N GLU A 323 -10.62 -20.94 9.64
CA GLU A 323 -9.44 -20.21 10.12
C GLU A 323 -9.09 -19.05 9.17
N ARG A 324 -9.17 -19.31 7.85
CA ARG A 324 -9.00 -18.29 6.82
C ARG A 324 -9.98 -17.12 6.98
N ARG A 325 -11.27 -17.43 7.15
CA ARG A 325 -12.30 -16.40 7.34
C ARG A 325 -12.09 -15.63 8.64
N ARG A 326 -11.78 -16.32 9.75
CA ARG A 326 -11.51 -15.68 11.05
C ARG A 326 -10.33 -14.71 10.97
N ALA A 327 -9.20 -15.14 10.41
CA ALA A 327 -8.01 -14.29 10.28
C ALA A 327 -8.25 -13.04 9.42
N ALA A 328 -8.97 -13.17 8.30
CA ALA A 328 -9.31 -12.03 7.46
C ALA A 328 -10.30 -11.07 8.15
N LEU A 329 -11.33 -11.59 8.81
CA LEU A 329 -12.34 -10.77 9.49
C LEU A 329 -11.78 -10.07 10.73
N THR A 330 -10.94 -10.72 11.53
CA THR A 330 -10.32 -10.08 12.71
C THR A 330 -9.39 -8.96 12.28
N ALA A 331 -8.62 -9.16 11.20
CA ALA A 331 -7.74 -8.12 10.67
C ALA A 331 -8.51 -6.95 10.06
N LEU A 332 -9.62 -7.23 9.38
CA LEU A 332 -10.54 -6.19 8.87
C LEU A 332 -11.16 -5.40 10.03
N ALA A 333 -11.68 -6.08 11.05
CA ALA A 333 -12.24 -5.44 12.24
C ALA A 333 -11.20 -4.59 12.96
N ALA A 334 -9.96 -5.08 13.12
CA ALA A 334 -8.87 -4.34 13.74
C ALA A 334 -8.52 -3.07 12.96
N ALA A 335 -8.48 -3.12 11.62
CA ALA A 335 -8.18 -1.95 10.80
C ALA A 335 -9.30 -0.88 10.85
N ILE A 336 -10.56 -1.33 10.83
CA ILE A 336 -11.74 -0.44 10.95
C ILE A 336 -11.77 0.19 12.35
N ALA A 337 -11.69 -0.64 13.39
CA ALA A 337 -11.74 -0.19 14.78
C ALA A 337 -10.55 0.72 15.10
N GLY A 338 -9.35 0.41 14.62
CA GLY A 338 -8.18 1.25 14.81
C GLY A 338 -8.32 2.62 14.17
N THR A 339 -8.86 2.68 12.94
CA THR A 339 -9.12 3.96 12.26
C THR A 339 -10.14 4.80 13.03
N ILE A 340 -11.28 4.20 13.40
CA ILE A 340 -12.33 4.89 14.16
C ILE A 340 -11.80 5.34 15.53
N ALA A 341 -11.10 4.45 16.24
CA ALA A 341 -10.53 4.75 17.55
C ALA A 341 -9.53 5.90 17.47
N THR A 342 -8.71 5.97 16.42
CA THR A 342 -7.77 7.09 16.24
C THR A 342 -8.49 8.41 16.13
N GLU A 343 -9.49 8.52 15.25
CA GLU A 343 -10.20 9.79 15.04
C GLU A 343 -11.03 10.18 16.27
N VAL A 344 -11.81 9.23 16.82
CA VAL A 344 -12.75 9.50 17.92
C VAL A 344 -12.03 9.66 19.25
N LEU A 345 -11.10 8.75 19.58
CA LEU A 345 -10.44 8.77 20.88
C LEU A 345 -9.41 9.90 20.97
N SER A 346 -8.69 10.22 19.89
CA SER A 346 -7.79 11.38 19.92
C SER A 346 -8.57 12.69 20.09
N ALA A 347 -9.72 12.84 19.44
CA ALA A 347 -10.59 14.00 19.64
C ALA A 347 -11.13 14.06 21.07
N TRP A 348 -11.55 12.94 21.65
CA TRP A 348 -12.02 12.87 23.03
C TRP A 348 -10.91 13.19 24.05
N LEU A 349 -9.73 12.59 23.88
CA LEU A 349 -8.56 12.85 24.72
C LEU A 349 -8.11 14.31 24.64
N SER A 350 -8.10 14.89 23.45
CA SER A 350 -7.75 16.31 23.25
C SER A 350 -8.71 17.22 24.02
N ARG A 351 -10.01 16.91 24.07
CA ARG A 351 -10.98 17.66 24.89
C ARG A 351 -10.69 17.59 26.38
N LEU A 352 -10.28 16.43 26.91
CA LEU A 352 -9.97 16.28 28.33
C LEU A 352 -8.73 17.09 28.76
N VAL A 353 -7.75 17.20 27.87
CA VAL A 353 -6.48 17.86 28.15
C VAL A 353 -6.54 19.36 27.87
N HIS A 354 -7.54 19.83 27.13
CA HIS A 354 -7.68 21.22 26.67
C HIS A 354 -7.58 22.26 27.80
N ASP A 355 -8.18 21.99 28.96
CA ASP A 355 -8.18 22.93 30.09
C ASP A 355 -6.87 22.93 30.90
N HIS A 356 -5.95 21.99 30.61
CA HIS A 356 -4.75 21.73 31.39
C HIS A 356 -3.45 22.07 30.64
N VAL A 357 -3.55 22.40 29.34
CA VAL A 357 -2.39 22.62 28.48
C VAL A 357 -2.62 23.88 27.64
N ASP A 358 -1.61 24.74 27.59
CA ASP A 358 -1.58 25.90 26.69
C ASP A 358 -1.56 25.43 25.22
N MET A 359 -2.74 25.36 24.62
CA MET A 359 -2.94 24.90 23.25
C MET A 359 -2.12 25.73 22.27
N GLY A 360 -1.40 25.06 21.38
CA GLY A 360 -0.52 25.72 20.40
C GLY A 360 0.84 26.16 20.96
N GLY A 361 1.11 25.94 22.24
CA GLY A 361 2.46 26.08 22.80
C GLY A 361 3.45 25.04 22.25
N PRO A 362 4.77 25.23 22.39
CA PRO A 362 5.77 24.26 21.96
C PRO A 362 5.62 22.89 22.62
N PHE A 363 5.26 22.85 23.90
CA PHE A 363 5.03 21.61 24.63
C PHE A 363 3.83 20.83 24.10
N ASP A 364 2.71 21.52 23.83
CA ASP A 364 1.53 20.91 23.21
C ASP A 364 1.88 20.34 21.82
N THR A 365 2.44 21.19 20.97
CA THR A 365 2.77 20.88 19.57
C THR A 365 3.74 19.71 19.44
N LEU A 366 4.79 19.66 20.27
CA LEU A 366 5.87 18.68 20.15
C LEU A 366 5.62 17.40 20.94
N VAL A 367 4.85 17.45 22.02
CA VAL A 367 4.71 16.32 22.96
C VAL A 367 3.26 15.91 23.13
N VAL A 368 2.41 16.79 23.65
CA VAL A 368 1.04 16.43 24.07
C VAL A 368 0.21 15.99 22.86
N SER A 369 0.07 16.84 21.86
CA SER A 369 -0.76 16.57 20.70
C SER A 369 -0.33 15.31 19.92
N PRO A 370 0.97 15.10 19.58
CA PRO A 370 1.43 13.84 19.00
C PRO A 370 1.17 12.63 19.89
N PHE A 371 1.34 12.76 21.21
CA PHE A 371 1.06 11.67 22.15
C PHE A 371 -0.43 11.31 22.16
N LEU A 372 -1.33 12.29 22.24
CA LEU A 372 -2.79 12.06 22.18
C LEU A 372 -3.24 11.47 20.84
N TRP A 373 -2.52 11.79 19.77
CA TRP A 373 -2.75 11.21 18.45
C TRP A 373 -2.25 9.76 18.33
N LEU A 374 -1.06 9.47 18.88
CA LEU A 374 -0.43 8.14 18.83
C LEU A 374 -1.03 7.15 19.83
N LEU A 375 -1.54 7.62 20.97
CA LEU A 375 -2.00 6.78 22.07
C LEU A 375 -3.10 5.78 21.64
N PRO A 376 -4.15 6.17 20.90
CA PRO A 376 -5.17 5.22 20.41
C PRO A 376 -4.61 4.19 19.42
N GLN A 377 -3.51 4.50 18.76
CA GLN A 377 -2.88 3.66 17.74
C GLN A 377 -1.88 2.67 18.33
N ALA A 378 -1.32 2.98 19.51
CA ALA A 378 -0.26 2.21 20.14
C ALA A 378 -0.56 0.71 20.30
N PRO A 379 -1.78 0.27 20.70
CA PRO A 379 -2.10 -1.16 20.78
C PRO A 379 -2.00 -1.85 19.42
N PHE A 380 -2.45 -1.19 18.35
CA PHE A 380 -2.42 -1.72 16.99
C PHE A 380 -1.00 -1.76 16.44
N ALA A 381 -0.21 -0.71 16.70
CA ALA A 381 1.20 -0.65 16.34
C ALA A 381 1.99 -1.75 17.04
N LEU A 382 1.72 -2.01 18.33
CA LEU A 382 2.33 -3.09 19.09
C LEU A 382 2.01 -4.45 18.46
N VAL A 383 0.76 -4.73 18.11
CA VAL A 383 0.38 -5.97 17.43
C VAL A 383 1.09 -6.09 16.07
N ALA A 384 1.19 -5.01 15.30
CA ALA A 384 1.89 -5.02 14.01
C ALA A 384 3.38 -5.34 14.18
N VAL A 385 4.04 -4.74 15.17
CA VAL A 385 5.43 -5.03 15.52
C VAL A 385 5.60 -6.48 15.98
N LEU A 386 4.72 -6.99 16.83
CA LEU A 386 4.75 -8.39 17.27
C LEU A 386 4.60 -9.36 16.10
N LEU A 387 3.66 -9.12 15.18
CA LEU A 387 3.49 -9.93 13.97
C LEU A 387 4.73 -9.86 13.07
N LEU A 388 5.36 -8.69 12.94
CA LEU A 388 6.60 -8.53 12.18
C LEU A 388 7.76 -9.31 12.83
N VAL A 389 7.93 -9.21 14.16
CA VAL A 389 8.99 -9.92 14.89
C VAL A 389 8.79 -11.43 14.82
N LEU A 390 7.57 -11.92 15.08
CA LEU A 390 7.26 -13.34 15.03
C LEU A 390 7.41 -13.89 13.60
N GLY A 391 6.89 -13.15 12.61
CA GLY A 391 6.99 -13.53 11.21
C GLY A 391 8.42 -13.51 10.67
N THR A 392 9.25 -12.55 11.08
CA THR A 392 10.68 -12.50 10.70
C THR A 392 11.48 -13.62 11.36
N ARG A 393 11.19 -13.98 12.61
CA ARG A 393 11.76 -15.17 13.26
C ARG A 393 11.37 -16.46 12.54
N ALA A 394 10.10 -16.61 12.16
CA ALA A 394 9.63 -17.76 11.39
C ALA A 394 10.34 -17.84 10.02
N ARG A 395 10.49 -16.71 9.32
CA ARG A 395 11.27 -16.65 8.06
C ARG A 395 12.74 -16.99 8.27
N ALA A 396 13.36 -16.57 9.37
CA ALA A 396 14.75 -16.91 9.67
C ALA A 396 14.92 -18.43 9.88
N ALA A 397 14.00 -19.08 10.59
CA ALA A 397 13.99 -20.53 10.75
C ALA A 397 13.77 -21.27 9.42
N ALA A 398 12.84 -20.79 8.59
CA ALA A 398 12.63 -21.29 7.24
C ALA A 398 13.88 -21.15 6.35
N ALA A 399 14.54 -19.99 6.40
CA ALA A 399 15.77 -19.72 5.66
C ALA A 399 16.90 -20.67 6.07
N ARG A 400 17.07 -20.94 7.37
CA ARG A 400 18.05 -21.92 7.88
C ARG A 400 17.84 -23.30 7.28
N THR A 401 16.59 -23.77 7.31
CA THR A 401 16.19 -25.08 6.78
C THR A 401 16.40 -25.16 5.27
N ALA A 402 16.07 -24.09 4.55
CA ALA A 402 16.21 -24.05 3.10
C ALA A 402 17.68 -24.00 2.65
N VAL A 403 18.51 -23.23 3.36
CA VAL A 403 19.95 -23.15 3.09
C VAL A 403 20.63 -24.48 3.41
N SER A 404 20.31 -25.14 4.53
CA SER A 404 20.87 -26.45 4.85
C SER A 404 20.46 -27.55 3.86
N ALA A 405 19.24 -27.47 3.31
CA ALA A 405 18.80 -28.38 2.26
C ALA A 405 19.59 -28.17 0.95
N GLU A 406 19.94 -26.93 0.58
CA GLU A 406 20.75 -26.68 -0.63
C GLU A 406 22.22 -27.03 -0.43
N THR A 407 22.78 -26.83 0.77
CA THR A 407 24.18 -27.22 1.05
C THR A 407 24.42 -28.72 1.03
N SER A 408 23.38 -29.53 1.24
CA SER A 408 23.47 -31.00 1.18
C SER A 408 23.29 -31.55 -0.23
N SER A 409 22.65 -30.82 -1.15
CA SER A 409 22.28 -31.36 -2.46
C SER A 409 23.05 -30.79 -3.65
N GLY A 410 23.81 -29.70 -3.51
CA GLY A 410 24.46 -29.09 -4.68
C GLY A 410 25.49 -27.99 -4.39
N PRO A 411 26.26 -27.59 -5.41
CA PRO A 411 27.38 -26.64 -5.27
C PRO A 411 26.96 -25.17 -5.18
N ALA A 412 25.66 -24.88 -5.35
CA ALA A 412 25.17 -23.51 -5.43
C ALA A 412 25.31 -22.74 -4.10
N ILE A 413 25.18 -23.43 -2.97
CA ILE A 413 25.46 -22.88 -1.65
C ILE A 413 26.41 -23.84 -0.94
N THR A 414 27.63 -23.40 -0.63
CA THR A 414 28.59 -24.26 0.07
C THR A 414 28.38 -24.23 1.58
N ARG A 415 28.90 -25.23 2.29
CA ARG A 415 28.90 -25.25 3.77
C ARG A 415 29.60 -24.02 4.37
N GLN A 416 30.63 -23.50 3.69
CA GLN A 416 31.37 -22.30 4.12
C GLN A 416 30.55 -21.02 3.92
N GLU A 417 29.69 -20.95 2.90
CA GLU A 417 28.85 -19.78 2.61
C GLU A 417 27.61 -19.71 3.52
N ALA A 418 27.11 -20.85 4.01
CA ALA A 418 25.85 -20.93 4.74
C ALA A 418 25.76 -20.02 5.99
N PRO A 419 26.78 -19.93 6.87
CA PRO A 419 26.73 -19.06 8.05
C PRO A 419 26.54 -17.58 7.67
N PHE A 420 27.18 -17.12 6.59
CA PHE A 420 27.08 -15.74 6.10
C PHE A 420 25.73 -15.42 5.44
N LEU A 421 24.98 -16.43 5.02
CA LEU A 421 23.63 -16.25 4.47
C LEU A 421 22.57 -16.22 5.58
N ILE A 422 22.76 -17.02 6.63
CA ILE A 422 21.81 -17.21 7.72
C ILE A 422 21.95 -16.11 8.79
N ASP A 423 23.18 -15.78 9.19
CA ASP A 423 23.43 -14.85 10.28
C ASP A 423 23.41 -13.40 9.76
N PRO A 424 22.47 -12.57 10.25
CA PRO A 424 22.31 -11.19 9.81
C PRO A 424 23.52 -10.29 10.15
N ALA A 425 24.21 -10.57 11.25
CA ALA A 425 25.35 -9.80 11.73
C ALA A 425 26.60 -10.20 10.95
N LEU A 426 26.87 -11.51 10.82
CA LEU A 426 28.01 -11.98 10.01
C LEU A 426 27.91 -11.46 8.57
N ARG A 427 26.72 -11.52 7.97
CA ARG A 427 26.50 -10.97 6.62
C ARG A 427 26.85 -9.50 6.52
N LEU A 428 26.42 -8.69 7.49
CA LEU A 428 26.72 -7.26 7.52
C LEU A 428 28.22 -7.01 7.65
N TRP A 429 28.90 -7.77 8.50
CA TRP A 429 30.36 -7.70 8.64
C TRP A 429 31.08 -8.12 7.35
N THR A 430 30.64 -9.19 6.68
CA THR A 430 31.23 -9.61 5.39
C THR A 430 31.02 -8.55 4.31
N LEU A 431 29.83 -7.94 4.23
CA LEU A 431 29.55 -6.87 3.27
C LEU A 431 30.42 -5.64 3.56
N THR A 432 30.50 -5.23 4.82
CA THR A 432 31.32 -4.08 5.24
C THR A 432 32.82 -4.34 5.02
N GLY A 433 33.31 -5.54 5.36
CA GLY A 433 34.70 -5.94 5.12
C GLY A 433 35.02 -6.00 3.63
N THR A 434 34.13 -6.57 2.81
CA THR A 434 34.29 -6.61 1.35
C THR A 434 34.29 -5.20 0.76
N TRP A 435 33.44 -4.30 1.25
CA TRP A 435 33.45 -2.90 0.83
C TRP A 435 34.76 -2.20 1.17
N ARG A 436 35.28 -2.41 2.39
CA ARG A 436 36.56 -1.82 2.82
C ARG A 436 37.76 -2.33 2.02
N LEU A 437 37.78 -3.63 1.69
CA LEU A 437 38.91 -4.28 1.02
C LEU A 437 38.85 -4.20 -0.52
N HIS A 438 37.66 -4.30 -1.10
CA HIS A 438 37.45 -4.45 -2.56
C HIS A 438 36.55 -3.35 -3.16
N GLY A 439 36.21 -2.33 -2.35
CA GLY A 439 35.40 -1.19 -2.79
C GLY A 439 33.93 -1.52 -3.10
N TRP A 440 33.28 -0.57 -3.76
CA TRP A 440 31.85 -0.66 -4.12
C TRP A 440 31.54 -1.76 -5.12
N THR A 441 32.48 -2.09 -6.02
CA THR A 441 32.33 -3.14 -7.02
C THR A 441 32.27 -4.52 -6.37
N GLY A 442 33.21 -4.82 -5.46
CA GLY A 442 33.21 -6.04 -4.65
C GLY A 442 31.95 -6.18 -3.79
N LEU A 443 31.55 -5.10 -3.10
CA LEU A 443 30.31 -5.08 -2.32
C LEU A 443 29.08 -5.41 -3.18
N ARG A 444 28.95 -4.79 -4.36
CA ARG A 444 27.82 -5.03 -5.27
C ARG A 444 27.82 -6.46 -5.81
N ALA A 445 28.99 -7.00 -6.17
CA ALA A 445 29.13 -8.38 -6.64
C ALA A 445 28.70 -9.38 -5.56
N LEU A 446 29.23 -9.23 -4.34
CA LEU A 446 28.87 -10.08 -3.20
C LEU A 446 27.38 -9.97 -2.86
N ARG A 447 26.83 -8.75 -2.81
CA ARG A 447 25.40 -8.54 -2.54
C ARG A 447 24.52 -9.20 -3.60
N ARG A 448 24.90 -9.14 -4.89
CA ARG A 448 24.18 -9.83 -5.99
C ARG A 448 24.25 -11.35 -5.84
N LEU A 449 25.41 -11.91 -5.50
CA LEU A 449 25.60 -13.34 -5.27
C LEU A 449 24.74 -13.82 -4.09
N GLN A 450 24.88 -13.20 -2.92
CA GLN A 450 24.12 -13.58 -1.72
C GLN A 450 22.60 -13.43 -1.92
N THR A 451 22.16 -12.43 -2.68
CA THR A 451 20.73 -12.27 -3.01
C THR A 451 20.25 -13.42 -3.90
N ALA A 452 21.03 -13.80 -4.93
CA ALA A 452 20.67 -14.92 -5.79
C ALA A 452 20.65 -16.26 -5.03
N GLN A 453 21.54 -16.46 -4.05
CA GLN A 453 21.55 -17.65 -3.20
C GLN A 453 20.31 -17.70 -2.29
N LEU A 454 19.93 -16.57 -1.69
CA LEU A 454 18.71 -16.50 -0.87
C LEU A 454 17.44 -16.64 -1.70
N ASP A 455 17.41 -16.14 -2.94
CA ASP A 455 16.31 -16.34 -3.88
C ASP A 455 16.15 -17.83 -4.24
N LEU A 456 17.26 -18.54 -4.49
CA LEU A 456 17.28 -19.99 -4.72
C LEU A 456 16.77 -20.76 -3.49
N ALA A 457 17.28 -20.44 -2.30
CA ALA A 457 16.82 -21.06 -1.06
C ALA A 457 15.33 -20.81 -0.81
N ALA A 458 14.86 -19.58 -1.02
CA ALA A 458 13.44 -19.22 -0.90
C ALA A 458 12.56 -19.93 -1.93
N TRP A 459 13.05 -20.13 -3.17
CA TRP A 459 12.36 -20.93 -4.17
C TRP A 459 12.23 -22.39 -3.72
N ARG A 460 13.32 -23.00 -3.24
CA ARG A 460 13.29 -24.40 -2.77
C ARG A 460 12.37 -24.61 -1.59
N TRP A 461 12.40 -23.70 -0.61
CA TRP A 461 11.51 -23.75 0.55
C TRP A 461 10.02 -23.78 0.14
N ARG A 462 9.65 -23.04 -0.91
CA ARG A 462 8.27 -23.03 -1.44
C ARG A 462 7.87 -24.28 -2.20
N HIS A 463 8.85 -25.01 -2.75
CA HIS A 463 8.62 -26.15 -3.64
C HIS A 463 9.21 -27.44 -3.05
N LEU A 464 9.24 -27.55 -1.71
CA LEU A 464 9.75 -28.74 -1.01
C LEU A 464 9.06 -30.02 -1.49
N ASP A 465 7.75 -29.94 -1.82
CA ASP A 465 6.93 -31.09 -2.23
C ASP A 465 6.82 -31.25 -3.77
N ASP A 466 7.36 -30.32 -4.56
CA ASP A 466 7.16 -30.25 -6.03
C ASP A 466 8.47 -30.42 -6.81
N ALA A 467 9.25 -31.45 -6.46
CA ALA A 467 10.57 -31.72 -7.05
C ALA A 467 10.52 -32.18 -8.53
N GLY A 468 9.34 -32.56 -9.03
CA GLY A 468 9.13 -33.06 -10.39
C GLY A 468 8.29 -32.15 -11.30
N GLY A 469 7.74 -31.05 -10.78
CA GLY A 469 6.81 -30.20 -11.51
C GLY A 469 7.45 -29.15 -12.43
N PRO A 470 6.62 -28.36 -13.14
CA PRO A 470 7.06 -27.25 -14.01
C PRO A 470 7.79 -26.12 -13.25
N ALA A 471 7.84 -26.16 -11.93
CA ALA A 471 8.66 -25.25 -11.13
C ALA A 471 10.17 -25.56 -11.23
N ARG A 472 10.55 -26.79 -11.59
CA ARG A 472 11.96 -27.24 -11.62
C ARG A 472 12.85 -26.40 -12.54
N GLU A 473 12.34 -26.00 -13.70
CA GLU A 473 13.06 -25.12 -14.63
C GLU A 473 13.44 -23.77 -14.00
N GLU A 474 12.55 -23.19 -13.18
CA GLU A 474 12.85 -21.95 -12.46
C GLU A 474 13.94 -22.16 -11.41
N GLY A 475 13.89 -23.28 -10.68
CA GLY A 475 14.92 -23.68 -9.72
C GLY A 475 16.29 -23.87 -10.39
N ASP A 476 16.33 -24.55 -11.52
CA ASP A 476 17.57 -24.79 -12.28
C ASP A 476 18.12 -23.48 -12.88
N ALA A 477 17.24 -22.58 -13.36
CA ALA A 477 17.64 -21.25 -13.81
C ALA A 477 18.24 -20.39 -12.68
N LEU A 478 17.66 -20.45 -11.47
CA LEU A 478 18.19 -19.78 -10.28
C LEU A 478 19.53 -20.39 -9.87
N ARG A 479 19.68 -21.71 -9.90
CA ARG A 479 20.94 -22.41 -9.62
C ARG A 479 22.02 -22.00 -10.62
N ALA A 480 21.72 -22.01 -11.92
CA ALA A 480 22.63 -21.57 -12.97
C ALA A 480 23.03 -20.09 -12.79
N LYS A 481 22.09 -19.23 -12.38
CA LYS A 481 22.39 -17.82 -12.06
C LYS A 481 23.39 -17.70 -10.91
N VAL A 482 23.23 -18.47 -9.83
CA VAL A 482 24.19 -18.48 -8.72
C VAL A 482 25.58 -18.91 -9.21
N MET A 483 25.67 -20.00 -9.98
CA MET A 483 26.94 -20.49 -10.49
C MET A 483 27.64 -19.46 -11.40
N ARG A 484 26.90 -18.79 -12.30
CA ARG A 484 27.45 -17.69 -13.13
C ARG A 484 27.96 -16.50 -12.32
N LEU A 485 27.34 -16.21 -11.18
CA LEU A 485 27.79 -15.12 -10.31
C LEU A 485 29.04 -15.52 -9.53
N LYS A 486 29.16 -16.78 -9.10
CA LYS A 486 30.37 -17.31 -8.46
C LYS A 486 31.58 -17.23 -9.40
N THR A 487 31.44 -17.71 -10.64
CA THR A 487 32.55 -17.69 -11.61
C THR A 487 33.03 -16.28 -11.94
N ARG A 488 32.12 -15.30 -12.01
CA ARG A 488 32.48 -13.87 -12.21
C ARG A 488 33.13 -13.22 -10.99
N THR A 489 32.84 -13.69 -9.78
CA THR A 489 33.40 -13.13 -8.54
C THR A 489 34.76 -13.78 -8.21
N GLY A 490 35.03 -14.97 -8.74
CA GLY A 490 36.23 -15.76 -8.46
C GLY A 490 37.45 -15.52 -9.37
N ALA A 491 37.51 -14.45 -10.16
CA ALA A 491 38.66 -14.19 -11.03
C ALA A 491 39.24 -12.77 -10.84
N PRO A 492 40.31 -12.60 -10.04
CA PRO A 492 41.43 -11.84 -10.55
C PRO A 492 42.03 -12.67 -11.69
N ALA A 493 42.03 -12.12 -12.91
CA ALA A 493 42.89 -12.68 -13.95
C ALA A 493 44.32 -12.64 -13.40
N ALA A 494 44.93 -13.81 -13.20
CA ALA A 494 46.37 -13.86 -12.96
C ALA A 494 47.02 -13.12 -14.14
N PRO A 495 47.92 -12.15 -13.91
CA PRO A 495 48.68 -11.57 -14.99
C PRO A 495 49.36 -12.72 -15.75
N PRO A 496 49.38 -12.69 -17.09
CA PRO A 496 50.00 -13.74 -17.88
C PRO A 496 51.44 -13.93 -17.39
N PRO A 497 51.89 -15.18 -17.16
CA PRO A 497 53.27 -15.45 -16.75
C PRO A 497 54.19 -15.00 -17.89
N GLY A 498 54.81 -13.82 -17.73
CA GLY A 498 55.74 -13.30 -18.74
C GLY A 498 55.87 -11.78 -18.85
N GLN A 499 55.03 -10.96 -18.22
CA GLN A 499 55.26 -9.50 -18.19
C GLN A 499 55.93 -9.08 -16.89
N ALA A 500 57.23 -9.37 -16.79
CA ALA A 500 58.13 -8.55 -16.01
C ALA A 500 58.23 -7.20 -16.74
N THR A 501 57.68 -6.14 -16.16
CA THR A 501 58.01 -4.77 -16.58
C THR A 501 59.40 -4.41 -16.04
N PRO A 502 60.27 -3.79 -16.87
CA PRO A 502 61.55 -3.24 -16.42
C PRO A 502 61.41 -2.09 -15.42
#